data_AF-R5P7N5-F1
#
_entry.id   AF-R5P7N5-F1
#
_cell.length_a   1.000
_cell.length_b   1.000
_cell.length_c   1.000
_cell.angle_alpha   90.00
_cell.angle_beta   90.00
_cell.angle_gamma   90.00
#
_symmetry.space_group_name_H-M   'P 1'
#
loop_
_entity.id
_entity.type
_entity.pdbx_description
1 polymer ?
#
loop_
_entity_poly.entity_id
_entity_poly.type
_entity_poly.pdbx_seq_one_letter_code
_entity_poly.pdbx_strand_id
1 'polypeptide(L)'
;MEAVEVKKTIKLENIPVVILNVEDKYEFNVDKVIDITNECGSIICIIICMKNDNYIINCVSNNKSIRALEFINYILGGYGITAGGAVVANGEISKLIIDTDSAFTGMDVENIIEKMSYKYFEDTEVINSMEDEISLDDMKHYVKRRIPWAFVRTKDICGIGTNLCIKSLENTSGVIITSDEDLYIMIGNRGEVYDIKREKFEASYIETNEKLDVFESMLNFIPAVLNVDSGNYESIDELAYMCYPRKGNGIYAKELQKRTKVFGVNNNAEYFIGEKGDYLAARVDDVRDVYIIKRDIFWNTYEIYEK
;
A
#
# COMPACT_ATOMS: atom_id res chain seq x y z
N MET A 1 14.49 -22.09 27.81
CA MET A 1 14.24 -21.79 26.38
C MET A 1 15.58 -21.94 25.69
N GLU A 2 15.73 -22.98 24.88
CA GLU A 2 16.93 -23.15 24.06
C GLU A 2 17.01 -21.99 23.06
N ALA A 3 18.18 -21.37 22.95
CA ALA A 3 18.43 -20.32 21.98
C ALA A 3 18.32 -20.95 20.59
N VAL A 4 17.35 -20.52 19.79
CA VAL A 4 17.27 -21.00 18.40
C VAL A 4 18.42 -20.40 17.61
N GLU A 5 19.15 -21.25 16.89
CA GLU A 5 20.38 -20.91 16.20
C GLU A 5 20.06 -20.30 14.83
N VAL A 6 20.56 -19.08 14.58
CA VAL A 6 20.58 -18.49 13.25
C VAL A 6 21.63 -19.24 12.44
N LYS A 7 21.21 -19.97 11.41
CA LYS A 7 22.12 -20.77 10.57
C LYS A 7 23.04 -19.87 9.74
N LYS A 8 22.49 -18.78 9.23
CA LYS A 8 23.18 -17.86 8.33
C LYS A 8 22.57 -16.47 8.44
N THR A 9 23.44 -15.46 8.53
CA THR A 9 23.07 -14.05 8.43
C THR A 9 23.73 -13.48 7.18
N ILE A 10 22.94 -12.87 6.30
CA ILE A 10 23.41 -12.25 5.05
C ILE A 10 22.98 -10.79 5.08
N LYS A 11 23.95 -9.88 5.24
CA LYS A 11 23.72 -8.45 5.06
C LYS A 11 23.97 -8.10 3.61
N LEU A 12 23.01 -7.43 2.96
CA LEU A 12 23.16 -6.99 1.57
C LEU A 12 23.94 -5.68 1.54
N GLU A 13 25.01 -5.61 0.75
CA GLU A 13 26.00 -4.51 0.85
C GLU A 13 25.48 -3.17 0.33
N ASN A 14 24.54 -3.17 -0.62
CA ASN A 14 24.08 -1.96 -1.31
C ASN A 14 22.60 -1.62 -1.09
N ILE A 15 21.89 -2.42 -0.29
CA ILE A 15 20.49 -2.18 0.06
C ILE A 15 20.30 -2.47 1.56
N PRO A 16 19.35 -1.79 2.24
CA PRO A 16 19.21 -1.87 3.69
C PRO A 16 18.43 -3.12 4.13
N VAL A 17 18.87 -4.29 3.68
CA VAL A 17 18.23 -5.60 3.92
C VAL A 17 19.21 -6.56 4.58
N VAL A 18 18.73 -7.27 5.59
CA VAL A 18 19.38 -8.44 6.16
C VAL A 18 18.50 -9.67 5.99
N ILE A 19 19.10 -10.82 5.69
CA ILE A 19 18.44 -12.12 5.55
C ILE A 19 18.98 -13.05 6.63
N LEU A 20 18.08 -13.67 7.40
CA LEU A 20 18.36 -14.67 8.41
C LEU A 20 17.80 -16.02 7.95
N ASN A 21 18.65 -17.01 7.74
CA ASN A 21 18.20 -18.41 7.61
C ASN A 21 18.21 -19.05 8.99
N VAL A 22 17.07 -19.60 9.41
CA VAL A 22 16.88 -20.13 10.77
C VAL A 22 16.40 -21.59 10.74
N GLU A 23 16.53 -22.27 11.87
CA GLU A 23 16.00 -23.61 12.05
C GLU A 23 14.45 -23.64 12.11
N ASP A 24 13.88 -24.82 11.93
CA ASP A 24 12.42 -25.07 11.97
C ASP A 24 11.79 -24.77 13.34
N LYS A 25 12.60 -24.77 14.40
CA LYS A 25 12.20 -24.46 15.79
C LYS A 25 12.23 -22.96 16.12
N TYR A 26 12.54 -22.09 15.14
CA TYR A 26 12.61 -20.65 15.38
C TYR A 26 11.28 -20.08 15.87
N GLU A 27 11.34 -19.43 17.03
CA GLU A 27 10.22 -18.71 17.61
C GLU A 27 10.32 -17.23 17.21
N PHE A 28 9.39 -16.80 16.37
CA PHE A 28 9.35 -15.44 15.85
C PHE A 28 9.00 -14.42 16.95
N ASN A 29 9.87 -13.44 17.14
CA ASN A 29 9.66 -12.33 18.06
C ASN A 29 10.07 -11.02 17.39
N VAL A 30 9.12 -10.12 17.19
CA VAL A 30 9.31 -8.88 16.42
C VAL A 30 10.38 -7.99 17.03
N ASP A 31 10.37 -7.78 18.34
CA ASP A 31 11.32 -6.88 19.02
C ASP A 31 12.76 -7.34 18.85
N LYS A 32 13.01 -8.64 19.04
CA LYS A 32 14.35 -9.23 18.80
C LYS A 32 14.80 -9.09 17.35
N VAL A 33 13.87 -9.22 16.41
CA VAL A 33 14.19 -9.08 14.98
C VAL A 33 14.52 -7.63 14.65
N ILE A 34 13.80 -6.66 15.23
CA ILE A 34 14.11 -5.23 15.10
C ILE A 34 15.51 -4.93 15.65
N ASP A 35 15.86 -5.48 16.82
CA ASP A 35 17.19 -5.32 17.41
C ASP A 35 18.29 -5.82 16.45
N ILE A 36 18.15 -7.04 15.92
CA ILE A 36 19.10 -7.60 14.93
C ILE A 36 19.17 -6.74 13.67
N THR A 37 18.02 -6.25 13.19
CA THR A 37 17.92 -5.40 12.00
C THR A 37 18.74 -4.11 12.18
N ASN A 38 18.62 -3.49 13.37
CA ASN A 38 19.36 -2.28 13.73
C ASN A 38 20.85 -2.54 13.91
N GLU A 39 21.24 -3.62 14.57
CA GLU A 39 22.64 -4.03 14.73
C GLU A 39 23.33 -4.25 13.38
N CYS A 40 22.58 -4.78 12.40
CA CYS A 40 23.07 -4.94 11.03
C CYS A 40 23.09 -3.64 10.22
N GLY A 41 22.58 -2.53 10.75
CA GLY A 41 22.40 -1.26 10.03
C GLY A 41 21.48 -1.40 8.81
N SER A 42 20.47 -2.27 8.92
CA SER A 42 19.45 -2.49 7.89
C SER A 42 18.11 -1.87 8.33
N ILE A 43 17.14 -1.79 7.42
CA ILE A 43 15.77 -1.37 7.75
C ILE A 43 14.75 -2.48 7.48
N ILE A 44 15.11 -3.48 6.68
CA ILE A 44 14.32 -4.68 6.43
C ILE A 44 15.09 -5.90 6.94
N CYS A 45 14.40 -6.81 7.62
CA CYS A 45 14.88 -8.14 7.92
C CYS A 45 13.95 -9.20 7.34
N ILE A 46 14.52 -10.14 6.59
CA ILE A 46 13.85 -11.31 6.06
C ILE A 46 14.31 -12.53 6.85
N ILE A 47 13.39 -13.34 7.33
CA ILE A 47 13.68 -14.58 8.05
C ILE A 47 13.13 -15.73 7.24
N ILE A 48 14.00 -16.65 6.84
CA ILE A 48 13.66 -17.83 6.05
C ILE A 48 13.72 -19.05 6.95
N CYS A 49 12.61 -19.77 7.03
CA CYS A 49 12.46 -21.00 7.81
C CYS A 49 11.80 -22.07 6.93
N MET A 50 12.38 -23.26 6.89
CA MET A 50 11.79 -24.40 6.16
C MET A 50 10.89 -25.21 7.10
N LYS A 51 9.61 -25.36 6.76
CA LYS A 51 8.63 -26.09 7.57
C LYS A 51 7.64 -26.85 6.68
N ASN A 52 7.50 -28.16 6.89
CA ASN A 52 6.52 -29.01 6.20
C ASN A 52 6.50 -28.79 4.67
N ASP A 53 7.65 -28.90 4.01
CA ASP A 53 7.81 -28.68 2.55
C ASP A 53 7.46 -27.28 2.03
N ASN A 54 7.40 -26.29 2.92
CA ASN A 54 7.19 -24.89 2.58
C ASN A 54 8.28 -24.02 3.20
N TYR A 55 8.69 -22.97 2.49
CA TYR A 55 9.46 -21.89 3.06
C TYR A 55 8.51 -20.87 3.67
N ILE A 56 8.64 -20.70 4.99
CA ILE A 56 8.01 -19.63 5.75
C ILE A 56 8.98 -18.45 5.78
N ILE A 57 8.55 -17.35 5.20
CA ILE A 57 9.33 -16.13 5.05
C ILE A 57 8.66 -15.05 5.89
N ASN A 58 9.33 -14.60 6.95
CA ASN A 58 8.84 -13.47 7.74
C ASN A 58 9.63 -12.22 7.33
N CYS A 59 8.93 -11.11 7.17
CA CYS A 59 9.52 -9.81 6.86
C CYS A 59 9.18 -8.84 7.98
N VAL A 60 10.21 -8.17 8.50
CA VAL A 60 10.05 -7.06 9.45
C VAL A 60 10.64 -5.81 8.82
N SER A 61 9.87 -4.73 8.80
CA SER A 61 10.32 -3.41 8.41
C SER A 61 10.39 -2.48 9.61
N ASN A 62 11.56 -1.88 9.82
CA ASN A 62 11.81 -0.85 10.82
C ASN A 62 11.84 0.56 10.21
N ASN A 63 11.30 0.75 9.00
CA ASN A 63 11.24 2.08 8.40
C ASN A 63 9.98 2.28 7.55
N LYS A 64 9.47 3.53 7.55
CA LYS A 64 8.23 3.88 6.85
C LYS A 64 8.35 3.91 5.32
N SER A 65 9.57 3.91 4.77
CA SER A 65 9.80 3.95 3.32
C SER A 65 9.52 2.61 2.61
N ILE A 66 9.45 1.51 3.37
CA ILE A 66 9.22 0.16 2.85
C ILE A 66 8.27 -0.57 3.79
N ARG A 67 7.15 -1.04 3.28
CA ARG A 67 6.16 -1.81 4.04
C ARG A 67 6.48 -3.31 3.89
N ALA A 68 6.47 -4.03 5.00
CA ALA A 68 6.82 -5.45 5.03
C ALA A 68 5.94 -6.29 4.09
N LEU A 69 4.61 -6.09 4.11
CA LEU A 69 3.68 -6.82 3.23
C LEU A 69 3.92 -6.50 1.75
N GLU A 70 4.14 -5.24 1.42
CA GLU A 70 4.41 -4.81 0.05
C GLU A 70 5.73 -5.39 -0.47
N PHE A 71 6.77 -5.40 0.37
CA PHE A 71 8.06 -5.98 0.04
C PHE A 71 7.96 -7.50 -0.17
N ILE A 72 7.35 -8.24 0.76
CA ILE A 72 7.25 -9.70 0.63
C ILE A 72 6.39 -10.14 -0.56
N ASN A 73 5.32 -9.40 -0.87
CA ASN A 73 4.51 -9.64 -2.06
C ASN A 73 5.35 -9.55 -3.34
N TYR A 74 6.25 -8.56 -3.40
CA TYR A 74 7.16 -8.40 -4.52
C TYR A 74 8.16 -9.57 -4.61
N ILE A 75 8.79 -9.92 -3.48
CA ILE A 75 9.77 -11.01 -3.42
C ILE A 75 9.17 -12.34 -3.87
N LEU A 76 7.94 -12.65 -3.47
CA LEU A 76 7.27 -13.90 -3.81
C LEU A 76 6.61 -13.92 -5.20
N GLY A 77 6.53 -12.78 -5.89
CA GLY A 77 6.08 -12.70 -7.28
C GLY A 77 4.69 -13.26 -7.56
N GLY A 78 3.83 -13.36 -6.55
CA GLY A 78 2.49 -13.96 -6.66
C GLY A 78 2.44 -15.50 -6.65
N TYR A 79 3.57 -16.18 -6.43
CA TYR A 79 3.64 -17.65 -6.34
C TYR A 79 3.42 -18.18 -4.92
N GLY A 80 3.41 -17.30 -3.92
CA GLY A 80 3.19 -17.62 -2.52
C GLY A 80 1.92 -16.96 -1.95
N ILE A 81 1.61 -17.32 -0.71
CA ILE A 81 0.53 -16.72 0.08
C ILE A 81 1.15 -15.76 1.08
N THR A 82 0.60 -14.56 1.19
CA THR A 82 1.14 -13.48 2.01
C THR A 82 0.09 -12.86 2.91
N ALA A 83 0.46 -12.51 4.13
CA ALA A 83 -0.40 -11.79 5.07
C ALA A 83 0.43 -10.85 5.95
N GLY A 84 -0.24 -9.90 6.61
CA GLY A 84 0.38 -8.93 7.50
C GLY A 84 0.06 -7.48 7.14
N GLY A 85 1.02 -6.58 7.37
CA GLY A 85 0.85 -5.14 7.16
C GLY A 85 2.18 -4.41 6.97
N ALA A 86 2.22 -3.14 7.38
CA ALA A 86 3.35 -2.26 7.11
C ALA A 86 4.64 -2.65 7.86
N VAL A 87 4.53 -3.09 9.11
CA VAL A 87 5.69 -3.38 9.97
C VAL A 87 6.10 -4.85 9.90
N VAL A 88 5.13 -5.76 9.92
CA VAL A 88 5.38 -7.21 9.91
C VAL A 88 4.51 -7.86 8.86
N ALA A 89 5.11 -8.76 8.11
CA ALA A 89 4.40 -9.63 7.17
C ALA A 89 4.99 -11.03 7.15
N ASN A 90 4.16 -11.99 6.80
CA ASN A 90 4.56 -13.36 6.56
C ASN A 90 4.21 -13.76 5.14
N GLY A 91 5.01 -14.65 4.58
CA GLY A 91 4.86 -15.25 3.28
C GLY A 91 5.11 -16.75 3.39
N GLU A 92 4.38 -17.52 2.62
CA GLU A 92 4.54 -18.96 2.50
C GLU A 92 4.65 -19.32 1.02
N ILE A 93 5.70 -20.07 0.67
CA ILE A 93 5.92 -20.55 -0.69
C ILE A 93 6.37 -22.02 -0.67
N SER A 94 5.79 -22.81 -1.58
CA SER A 94 6.14 -24.22 -1.69
C SER A 94 7.60 -24.40 -2.06
N LYS A 95 8.27 -25.34 -1.38
CA LYS A 95 9.65 -25.71 -1.70
C LYS A 95 9.81 -26.15 -3.14
N LEU A 96 8.79 -26.78 -3.75
CA LEU A 96 8.83 -27.18 -5.16
C LEU A 96 9.05 -25.98 -6.11
N ILE A 97 8.45 -24.83 -5.80
CA ILE A 97 8.59 -23.62 -6.62
C ILE A 97 10.02 -23.10 -6.53
N ILE A 98 10.58 -23.04 -5.32
CA ILE A 98 11.97 -22.66 -5.10
C ILE A 98 12.93 -23.66 -5.75
N ASP A 99 12.75 -24.96 -5.53
CA ASP A 99 13.57 -26.02 -6.13
C ASP A 99 13.56 -25.95 -7.67
N THR A 100 12.43 -25.56 -8.26
CA THR A 100 12.32 -25.34 -9.71
C THR A 100 13.21 -24.17 -10.15
N ASP A 101 13.11 -23.01 -9.50
CA ASP A 101 13.95 -21.84 -9.81
C ASP A 101 15.44 -22.14 -9.56
N SER A 102 15.75 -22.83 -8.46
CA SER A 102 17.09 -23.33 -8.14
C SER A 102 17.65 -24.24 -9.23
N ALA A 103 16.84 -25.13 -9.81
CA ALA A 103 17.29 -26.00 -10.90
C ALA A 103 17.63 -25.22 -12.19
N PHE A 104 16.94 -24.10 -12.46
CA PHE A 104 17.21 -23.24 -13.62
C PHE A 104 18.38 -22.27 -13.40
N THR A 105 18.54 -21.75 -12.19
CA THR A 105 19.48 -20.67 -11.87
C THR A 105 20.75 -21.13 -11.16
N GLY A 106 20.72 -22.31 -10.53
CA GLY A 106 21.76 -22.79 -9.63
C GLY A 106 21.81 -22.09 -8.27
N MET A 107 20.81 -21.27 -7.94
CA MET A 107 20.75 -20.49 -6.69
C MET A 107 20.03 -21.27 -5.59
N ASP A 108 20.49 -21.16 -4.34
CA ASP A 108 19.72 -21.58 -3.17
C ASP A 108 18.63 -20.54 -2.82
N VAL A 109 17.78 -20.86 -1.83
CA VAL A 109 16.66 -20.00 -1.45
C VAL A 109 17.14 -18.62 -1.01
N GLU A 110 18.24 -18.52 -0.26
CA GLU A 110 18.77 -17.24 0.19
C GLU A 110 19.23 -16.38 -0.99
N ASN A 111 19.92 -16.96 -1.96
CA ASN A 111 20.38 -16.25 -3.15
C ASN A 111 19.20 -15.82 -4.06
N ILE A 112 18.14 -16.63 -4.14
CA ILE A 112 16.90 -16.24 -4.84
C ILE A 112 16.26 -15.02 -4.16
N ILE A 113 16.12 -15.06 -2.83
CA ILE A 113 15.53 -13.96 -2.05
C ILE A 113 16.42 -12.71 -2.08
N GLU A 114 17.74 -12.87 -2.03
CA GLU A 114 18.71 -11.78 -2.22
C GLU A 114 18.55 -11.12 -3.59
N LYS A 115 18.54 -11.90 -4.67
CA LYS A 115 18.34 -11.40 -6.03
C LYS A 115 17.03 -10.65 -6.17
N MET A 116 15.93 -11.19 -5.64
CA MET A 116 14.63 -10.53 -5.66
C MET A 116 14.62 -9.25 -4.81
N SER A 117 15.38 -9.21 -3.71
CA SER A 117 15.56 -8.02 -2.89
C SER A 117 16.27 -6.92 -3.67
N TYR A 118 17.38 -7.20 -4.36
CA TYR A 118 18.01 -6.20 -5.24
C TYR A 118 17.07 -5.72 -6.34
N LYS A 119 16.38 -6.65 -7.00
CA LYS A 119 15.43 -6.34 -8.06
C LYS A 119 14.31 -5.41 -7.58
N TYR A 120 13.85 -5.56 -6.34
CA TYR A 120 12.86 -4.65 -5.76
C TYR A 120 13.31 -3.19 -5.77
N PHE A 121 14.54 -2.93 -5.34
CA PHE A 121 15.09 -1.57 -5.29
C PHE A 121 15.43 -1.04 -6.68
N GLU A 122 15.91 -1.91 -7.58
CA GLU A 122 16.21 -1.55 -8.97
C GLU A 122 14.95 -1.15 -9.76
N ASP A 123 13.88 -1.94 -9.61
CA ASP A 123 12.65 -1.75 -10.38
C ASP A 123 11.73 -0.66 -9.80
N THR A 124 12.01 -0.14 -8.60
CA THR A 124 11.16 0.82 -7.88
C THR A 124 11.71 2.25 -7.96
N GLU A 125 10.96 3.15 -8.59
CA GLU A 125 11.14 4.60 -8.46
C GLU A 125 10.60 5.11 -7.13
N VAL A 126 11.23 6.15 -6.59
CA VAL A 126 10.73 6.88 -5.43
C VAL A 126 10.65 8.35 -5.79
N ILE A 127 9.46 8.92 -5.64
CA ILE A 127 9.17 10.34 -5.79
C ILE A 127 8.75 10.88 -4.43
N ASN A 128 9.42 11.92 -3.97
CA ASN A 128 9.09 12.65 -2.75
C ASN A 128 8.57 14.04 -3.12
N SER A 129 7.25 14.26 -3.10
CA SER A 129 6.69 15.53 -3.59
C SER A 129 6.96 16.76 -2.69
N MET A 130 7.60 16.55 -1.53
CA MET A 130 8.16 17.64 -0.71
C MET A 130 9.51 18.14 -1.22
N GLU A 131 10.31 17.25 -1.81
CA GLU A 131 11.71 17.50 -2.17
C GLU A 131 11.89 17.61 -3.69
N ASP A 132 11.13 16.82 -4.44
CA ASP A 132 11.21 16.73 -5.90
C ASP A 132 10.24 17.70 -6.57
N GLU A 133 10.76 18.50 -7.51
CA GLU A 133 9.93 19.23 -8.46
C GLU A 133 9.44 18.29 -9.56
N ILE A 134 8.13 18.01 -9.58
CA ILE A 134 7.55 17.19 -10.63
C ILE A 134 7.35 18.03 -11.88
N SER A 135 8.04 17.66 -12.96
CA SER A 135 7.77 18.23 -14.28
C SER A 135 6.38 17.79 -14.76
N LEU A 136 5.62 18.76 -15.24
CA LEU A 136 4.30 18.56 -15.85
C LEU A 136 4.39 18.48 -17.39
N ASP A 137 5.58 18.61 -17.97
CA ASP A 137 5.76 18.75 -19.43
C ASP A 137 5.29 17.51 -20.21
N ASP A 138 5.40 16.34 -19.60
CA ASP A 138 4.96 15.05 -20.15
C ASP A 138 3.58 14.61 -19.64
N MET A 139 2.91 15.44 -18.84
CA MET A 139 1.59 15.17 -18.30
C MET A 139 0.50 15.83 -19.15
N LYS A 140 -0.61 15.11 -19.34
CA LYS A 140 -1.81 15.65 -20.00
C LYS A 140 -2.81 16.13 -18.96
N HIS A 141 -3.64 17.10 -19.33
CA HIS A 141 -4.72 17.58 -18.48
C HIS A 141 -5.97 16.69 -18.62
N TYR A 142 -6.49 16.21 -17.50
CA TYR A 142 -7.69 15.40 -17.40
C TYR A 142 -8.68 16.05 -16.44
N VAL A 143 -9.96 15.83 -16.67
CA VAL A 143 -11.03 16.21 -15.74
C VAL A 143 -11.73 14.98 -15.20
N LYS A 144 -12.20 15.07 -13.96
CA LYS A 144 -12.94 13.99 -13.33
C LYS A 144 -14.31 13.86 -14.00
N ARG A 145 -14.65 12.66 -14.46
CA ARG A 145 -15.98 12.35 -14.98
C ARG A 145 -17.00 12.57 -13.87
N ARG A 146 -18.20 13.00 -14.24
CA ARG A 146 -19.30 13.22 -13.29
C ARG A 146 -20.02 11.91 -12.95
N ILE A 147 -19.25 10.93 -12.51
CA ILE A 147 -19.74 9.65 -11.97
C ILE A 147 -20.06 9.80 -10.48
N PRO A 148 -20.99 9.00 -9.94
CA PRO A 148 -21.27 8.99 -8.51
C PRO A 148 -20.11 8.41 -7.69
N TRP A 149 -19.91 8.99 -6.52
CA TRP A 149 -19.00 8.53 -5.46
C TRP A 149 -19.81 8.41 -4.17
N ALA A 150 -19.27 7.76 -3.15
CA ALA A 150 -19.87 7.78 -1.83
C ALA A 150 -18.88 8.30 -0.77
N PHE A 151 -19.41 8.73 0.37
CA PHE A 151 -18.62 9.20 1.48
C PHE A 151 -19.30 8.89 2.83
N VAL A 152 -18.48 8.79 3.87
CA VAL A 152 -18.90 8.60 5.26
C VAL A 152 -18.12 9.59 6.13
N ARG A 153 -18.76 10.20 7.13
CA ARG A 153 -18.04 11.04 8.10
C ARG A 153 -17.46 10.14 9.18
N THR A 154 -16.19 10.30 9.54
CA THR A 154 -15.56 9.36 10.50
C THR A 154 -16.23 9.35 11.88
N LYS A 155 -16.77 10.50 12.31
CA LYS A 155 -17.58 10.61 13.55
C LYS A 155 -18.88 9.80 13.54
N ASP A 156 -19.39 9.43 12.36
CA ASP A 156 -20.63 8.65 12.22
C ASP A 156 -20.31 7.13 12.25
N ILE A 157 -19.03 6.76 12.12
CA ILE A 157 -18.53 5.37 12.24
C ILE A 157 -18.25 5.06 13.72
N CYS A 158 -17.42 5.90 14.36
CA CYS A 158 -16.97 5.68 15.73
C CYS A 158 -16.77 7.01 16.47
N GLY A 159 -16.49 6.94 17.77
CA GLY A 159 -16.22 8.12 18.59
C GLY A 159 -14.98 8.87 18.11
N ILE A 160 -15.00 10.21 18.17
CA ILE A 160 -13.86 11.08 17.79
C ILE A 160 -12.61 10.69 18.59
N GLY A 161 -11.46 10.69 17.94
CA GLY A 161 -10.17 10.30 18.51
C GLY A 161 -9.86 8.81 18.40
N THR A 162 -10.77 8.01 17.84
CA THR A 162 -10.56 6.57 17.62
C THR A 162 -9.66 6.37 16.40
N ASN A 163 -8.68 5.48 16.51
CA ASN A 163 -7.83 5.13 15.37
C ASN A 163 -8.52 4.09 14.50
N LEU A 164 -8.63 4.41 13.21
CA LEU A 164 -9.16 3.54 12.16
C LEU A 164 -8.03 3.22 11.19
N CYS A 165 -7.94 1.97 10.77
CA CYS A 165 -7.05 1.53 9.70
C CYS A 165 -7.87 1.32 8.43
N ILE A 166 -7.59 2.13 7.41
CA ILE A 166 -8.22 2.05 6.08
C ILE A 166 -7.27 1.36 5.11
N LYS A 167 -7.79 0.49 4.24
CA LYS A 167 -7.01 -0.19 3.20
C LYS A 167 -7.51 0.23 1.83
N SER A 168 -6.63 0.74 1.00
CA SER A 168 -6.93 1.07 -0.39
C SER A 168 -6.25 0.10 -1.36
N LEU A 169 -6.57 0.21 -2.65
CA LEU A 169 -5.93 -0.60 -3.70
C LEU A 169 -4.44 -0.21 -3.88
N GLU A 170 -4.11 1.05 -3.62
CA GLU A 170 -2.75 1.60 -3.66
C GLU A 170 -2.01 1.46 -2.31
N ASN A 171 -2.71 1.09 -1.24
CA ASN A 171 -2.10 0.79 0.06
C ASN A 171 -2.81 -0.35 0.77
N THR A 172 -2.44 -1.57 0.40
CA THR A 172 -2.98 -2.82 0.97
C THR A 172 -2.52 -3.09 2.40
N SER A 173 -1.41 -2.47 2.83
CA SER A 173 -0.90 -2.59 4.19
C SER A 173 -1.71 -1.80 5.22
N GLY A 174 -2.52 -0.85 4.73
CA GLY A 174 -3.36 0.02 5.54
C GLY A 174 -2.72 1.36 5.88
N VAL A 175 -3.58 2.33 6.17
CA VAL A 175 -3.29 3.69 6.64
C VAL A 175 -4.01 3.90 7.95
N ILE A 176 -3.32 4.38 8.98
CA ILE A 176 -3.98 4.73 10.26
C ILE A 176 -4.42 6.20 10.18
N ILE A 177 -5.73 6.40 10.26
CA ILE A 177 -6.35 7.71 10.45
C ILE A 177 -6.96 7.79 11.84
N THR A 178 -7.06 9.00 12.38
CA THR A 178 -7.78 9.25 13.62
C THR A 178 -9.12 9.90 13.28
N SER A 179 -10.22 9.33 13.78
CA SER A 179 -11.56 9.87 13.57
C SER A 179 -11.66 11.29 14.12
N ASP A 180 -12.28 12.17 13.35
CA ASP A 180 -12.30 13.61 13.61
C ASP A 180 -13.56 14.23 13.00
N GLU A 181 -14.00 15.38 13.52
CA GLU A 181 -15.15 16.07 12.93
C GLU A 181 -14.89 16.44 11.46
N ASP A 182 -13.67 16.87 11.14
CA ASP A 182 -13.29 17.37 9.83
C ASP A 182 -12.62 16.31 8.95
N LEU A 183 -12.81 15.03 9.25
CA LEU A 183 -12.28 13.91 8.47
C LEU A 183 -13.39 12.99 7.97
N TYR A 184 -13.45 12.83 6.65
CA TYR A 184 -14.38 11.94 5.95
C TYR A 184 -13.60 10.80 5.30
N ILE A 185 -14.30 9.71 5.01
CA ILE A 185 -13.82 8.58 4.19
C ILE A 185 -14.59 8.62 2.89
N MET A 186 -13.87 8.68 1.78
CA MET A 186 -14.42 8.50 0.44
C MET A 186 -14.48 7.03 0.09
N ILE A 187 -15.52 6.65 -0.63
CA ILE A 187 -15.72 5.32 -1.21
C ILE A 187 -15.78 5.50 -2.72
N GLY A 188 -14.80 4.92 -3.41
CA GLY A 188 -14.72 4.91 -4.86
C GLY A 188 -15.65 3.90 -5.51
N ASN A 189 -15.60 3.81 -6.84
CA ASN A 189 -16.57 3.04 -7.62
C ASN A 189 -16.41 1.53 -7.52
N ARG A 190 -15.35 1.03 -6.86
CA ARG A 190 -15.14 -0.40 -6.60
C ARG A 190 -15.18 -0.75 -5.12
N GLY A 191 -15.48 0.23 -4.28
CA GLY A 191 -15.49 0.08 -2.82
C GLY A 191 -14.14 0.36 -2.17
N GLU A 192 -13.14 0.81 -2.93
CA GLU A 192 -11.87 1.30 -2.38
C GLU A 192 -12.09 2.54 -1.52
N VAL A 193 -11.35 2.65 -0.42
CA VAL A 193 -11.51 3.72 0.56
C VAL A 193 -10.25 4.56 0.72
N TYR A 194 -10.42 5.87 0.91
CA TYR A 194 -9.36 6.81 1.29
C TYR A 194 -9.94 7.95 2.11
N ASP A 195 -9.08 8.64 2.88
CA ASP A 195 -9.50 9.76 3.71
C ASP A 195 -9.49 11.09 2.96
N ILE A 196 -10.32 12.03 3.40
CA ILE A 196 -10.37 13.39 2.90
C ILE A 196 -10.76 14.36 4.01
N LYS A 197 -10.06 15.48 4.11
CA LYS A 197 -10.47 16.58 5.00
C LYS A 197 -11.75 17.23 4.49
N ARG A 198 -12.64 17.62 5.41
CA ARG A 198 -13.95 18.22 5.12
C ARG A 198 -13.84 19.40 4.15
N GLU A 199 -12.91 20.33 4.41
CA GLU A 199 -12.68 21.49 3.52
C GLU A 199 -12.38 21.05 2.07
N LYS A 200 -11.47 20.08 1.90
CA LYS A 200 -11.11 19.54 0.59
C LYS A 200 -12.28 18.81 -0.06
N PHE A 201 -13.09 18.09 0.72
CA PHE A 201 -14.30 17.44 0.25
C PHE A 201 -15.32 18.46 -0.28
N GLU A 202 -15.64 19.49 0.50
CA GLU A 202 -16.62 20.51 0.14
C GLU A 202 -16.19 21.31 -1.10
N ALA A 203 -14.88 21.56 -1.24
CA ALA A 203 -14.29 22.18 -2.43
C ALA A 203 -14.32 21.25 -3.66
N SER A 204 -14.33 19.93 -3.47
CA SER A 204 -14.18 18.95 -4.57
C SER A 204 -15.48 18.26 -4.99
N TYR A 205 -16.46 18.15 -4.09
CA TYR A 205 -17.67 17.35 -4.26
C TYR A 205 -18.92 18.11 -3.84
N ILE A 206 -20.05 17.63 -4.33
CA ILE A 206 -21.40 18.03 -3.92
C ILE A 206 -22.02 16.81 -3.25
N GLU A 207 -22.28 16.91 -1.95
CA GLU A 207 -23.01 15.87 -1.20
C GLU A 207 -24.48 15.80 -1.62
N THR A 208 -25.07 14.61 -1.50
CA THR A 208 -26.51 14.39 -1.65
C THR A 208 -27.06 13.64 -0.44
N ASN A 209 -28.40 13.61 -0.31
CA ASN A 209 -29.08 12.82 0.71
C ASN A 209 -29.36 11.37 0.27
N GLU A 210 -28.88 10.99 -0.91
CA GLU A 210 -29.01 9.63 -1.45
C GLU A 210 -28.03 8.71 -0.70
N LYS A 211 -28.50 7.54 -0.27
CA LYS A 211 -27.63 6.55 0.37
C LYS A 211 -26.94 5.68 -0.67
N LEU A 212 -25.77 5.15 -0.33
CA LEU A 212 -25.11 4.13 -1.13
C LEU A 212 -25.96 2.85 -1.12
N ASP A 213 -26.34 2.38 -2.30
CA ASP A 213 -26.85 1.02 -2.49
C ASP A 213 -25.74 0.16 -3.07
N VAL A 214 -25.18 -0.73 -2.25
CA VAL A 214 -24.06 -1.61 -2.66
C VAL A 214 -24.46 -2.64 -3.71
N PHE A 215 -25.74 -3.04 -3.76
CA PHE A 215 -26.23 -4.03 -4.71
C PHE A 215 -26.45 -3.40 -6.09
N GLU A 216 -27.01 -2.20 -6.14
CA GLU A 216 -27.16 -1.45 -7.40
C GLU A 216 -25.82 -0.92 -7.92
N SER A 217 -24.92 -0.51 -7.02
CA SER A 217 -23.61 0.04 -7.38
C SER A 217 -22.62 -1.01 -7.90
N MET A 218 -22.93 -2.31 -7.73
CA MET A 218 -22.08 -3.43 -8.15
C MET A 218 -20.60 -3.26 -7.73
N LEU A 219 -20.36 -2.82 -6.50
CA LEU A 219 -19.00 -2.65 -5.99
C LEU A 219 -18.26 -3.98 -5.99
N ASN A 220 -16.96 -3.94 -6.28
CA ASN A 220 -16.13 -5.14 -6.23
C ASN A 220 -15.92 -5.64 -4.79
N PHE A 221 -15.96 -4.71 -3.83
CA PHE A 221 -15.75 -4.99 -2.41
C PHE A 221 -16.75 -4.20 -1.56
N ILE A 222 -17.16 -4.78 -0.43
CA ILE A 222 -17.93 -4.07 0.59
C ILE A 222 -16.96 -3.12 1.31
N PRO A 223 -17.22 -1.80 1.31
CA PRO A 223 -16.37 -0.83 1.99
C PRO A 223 -16.33 -1.07 3.50
N ALA A 224 -15.12 -1.22 4.06
CA ALA A 224 -14.93 -1.48 5.48
C ALA A 224 -13.66 -0.81 6.02
N VAL A 225 -13.67 -0.55 7.33
CA VAL A 225 -12.52 0.00 8.07
C VAL A 225 -12.21 -0.86 9.28
N LEU A 226 -10.93 -0.98 9.64
CA LEU A 226 -10.51 -1.69 10.85
C LEU A 226 -10.44 -0.71 12.01
N ASN A 227 -11.24 -0.93 13.05
CA ASN A 227 -11.08 -0.20 14.31
C ASN A 227 -9.85 -0.75 15.05
N VAL A 228 -8.83 0.10 15.23
CA VAL A 228 -7.52 -0.34 15.74
C VAL A 228 -7.61 -0.77 17.21
N ASP A 229 -8.45 -0.09 18.00
CA ASP A 229 -8.57 -0.35 19.43
C ASP A 229 -9.31 -1.67 19.71
N SER A 230 -10.37 -1.95 18.93
CA SER A 230 -11.16 -3.18 19.09
C SER A 230 -10.66 -4.37 18.26
N GLY A 231 -9.88 -4.12 17.20
CA GLY A 231 -9.44 -5.12 16.24
C GLY A 231 -10.53 -5.62 15.27
N ASN A 232 -11.72 -5.01 15.29
CA ASN A 232 -12.85 -5.42 14.46
C ASN A 232 -12.96 -4.60 13.17
N TYR A 233 -13.41 -5.25 12.09
CA TYR A 233 -13.80 -4.57 10.88
C TYR A 233 -15.24 -4.06 10.99
N GLU A 234 -15.42 -2.79 10.67
CA GLU A 234 -16.71 -2.10 10.60
C GLU A 234 -17.06 -1.87 9.13
N SER A 235 -18.21 -2.40 8.70
CA SER A 235 -18.77 -2.09 7.39
C SER A 235 -19.32 -0.66 7.40
N ILE A 236 -18.99 0.13 6.38
CA ILE A 236 -19.33 1.57 6.35
C ILE A 236 -20.34 1.92 5.24
N ASP A 237 -20.82 0.92 4.51
CA ASP A 237 -21.76 1.07 3.41
C ASP A 237 -23.12 1.62 3.84
N GLU A 238 -23.70 1.12 4.94
CA GLU A 238 -25.01 1.59 5.43
C GLU A 238 -24.99 3.05 5.95
N LEU A 239 -23.80 3.53 6.29
CA LEU A 239 -23.53 4.89 6.76
C LEU A 239 -23.23 5.87 5.60
N ALA A 240 -23.03 5.35 4.39
CA ALA A 240 -22.52 6.12 3.27
C ALA A 240 -23.61 6.88 2.52
N TYR A 241 -23.28 8.12 2.17
CA TYR A 241 -24.08 8.99 1.33
C TYR A 241 -23.39 9.21 -0.01
N MET A 242 -24.17 9.42 -1.06
CA MET A 242 -23.67 9.69 -2.39
C MET A 242 -23.16 11.14 -2.50
N CYS A 243 -22.16 11.33 -3.34
CA CYS A 243 -21.62 12.63 -3.70
C CYS A 243 -21.14 12.63 -5.15
N TYR A 244 -21.05 13.82 -5.73
CA TYR A 244 -20.67 13.99 -7.14
C TYR A 244 -19.51 14.98 -7.26
N PRO A 245 -18.51 14.71 -8.10
CA PRO A 245 -17.43 15.66 -8.37
C PRO A 245 -17.99 17.01 -8.86
N ARG A 246 -17.46 18.11 -8.32
CA ARG A 246 -17.72 19.46 -8.86
C ARG A 246 -17.11 19.60 -10.25
N LYS A 247 -17.74 20.42 -11.10
CA LYS A 247 -17.20 20.76 -12.43
C LYS A 247 -15.92 21.58 -12.26
N GLY A 248 -14.91 21.30 -13.09
CA GLY A 248 -13.66 22.07 -13.13
C GLY A 248 -12.51 21.47 -12.32
N ASN A 249 -12.74 20.39 -11.56
CA ASN A 249 -11.67 19.67 -10.89
C ASN A 249 -10.90 18.81 -11.90
N GLY A 250 -9.64 19.19 -12.12
CA GLY A 250 -8.74 18.53 -13.06
C GLY A 250 -7.42 18.13 -12.44
N ILE A 251 -6.72 17.25 -13.15
CA ILE A 251 -5.39 16.76 -12.81
C ILE A 251 -4.49 16.79 -14.03
N TYR A 252 -3.20 16.98 -13.81
CA TYR A 252 -2.16 16.60 -14.76
C TYR A 252 -1.78 15.16 -14.47
N ALA A 253 -1.77 14.30 -15.50
CA ALA A 253 -1.41 12.90 -15.31
C ALA A 253 -0.58 12.30 -16.44
N LYS A 254 0.24 11.31 -16.09
CA LYS A 254 1.01 10.47 -17.02
C LYS A 254 1.04 9.01 -16.58
N GLU A 255 1.16 8.11 -17.56
CA GLU A 255 1.26 6.67 -17.32
C GLU A 255 2.67 6.31 -16.82
N LEU A 256 2.73 5.56 -15.71
CA LEU A 256 3.95 5.07 -15.10
C LEU A 256 4.61 4.01 -16.00
N GLN A 257 5.92 4.17 -16.21
CA GLN A 257 6.71 3.24 -17.03
C GLN A 257 7.35 2.11 -16.21
N LYS A 258 7.48 2.33 -14.91
CA LYS A 258 8.00 1.38 -13.93
C LYS A 258 7.25 1.52 -12.61
N ARG A 259 7.47 0.56 -11.72
CA ARG A 259 6.92 0.59 -10.38
C ARG A 259 7.39 1.84 -9.64
N THR A 260 6.47 2.57 -9.03
CA THR A 260 6.74 3.90 -8.49
C THR A 260 6.07 4.07 -7.13
N LYS A 261 6.82 4.60 -6.18
CA LYS A 261 6.34 5.08 -4.88
C LYS A 261 6.24 6.60 -4.89
N VAL A 262 5.15 7.13 -4.37
CA VAL A 262 4.96 8.58 -4.21
C VAL A 262 4.68 8.88 -2.74
N PHE A 263 5.56 9.67 -2.14
CA PHE A 263 5.36 10.27 -0.82
C PHE A 263 4.75 11.67 -1.02
N GLY A 264 3.51 11.86 -0.57
CA GLY A 264 2.79 13.12 -0.74
C GLY A 264 3.12 14.14 0.35
N VAL A 265 2.90 15.43 0.05
CA VAL A 265 3.19 16.59 0.93
C VAL A 265 2.60 16.47 2.33
N ASN A 266 1.41 15.88 2.46
CA ASN A 266 0.70 15.79 3.73
C ASN A 266 0.98 14.50 4.50
N ASN A 267 1.79 13.58 3.97
CA ASN A 267 1.91 12.24 4.52
C ASN A 267 3.33 11.67 4.40
N ASN A 268 4.32 12.33 5.02
CA ASN A 268 5.70 11.81 5.11
C ASN A 268 5.81 10.40 5.76
N ALA A 269 4.72 9.89 6.35
CA ALA A 269 4.67 8.57 6.95
C ALA A 269 4.11 7.49 6.01
N GLU A 270 3.43 7.86 4.92
CA GLU A 270 2.75 6.91 4.04
C GLU A 270 2.88 7.29 2.56
N TYR A 271 3.08 6.28 1.73
CA TYR A 271 3.21 6.43 0.28
C TYR A 271 2.11 5.71 -0.48
N PHE A 272 1.81 6.21 -1.67
CA PHE A 272 1.07 5.47 -2.69
C PHE A 272 2.03 4.63 -3.51
N ILE A 273 1.56 3.48 -3.97
CA ILE A 273 2.35 2.63 -4.86
C ILE A 273 1.59 2.24 -6.13
N GLY A 274 2.28 2.41 -7.25
CA GLY A 274 1.79 2.14 -8.59
C GLY A 274 2.70 1.17 -9.31
N GLU A 275 2.09 0.32 -10.13
CA GLU A 275 2.80 -0.55 -11.04
C GLU A 275 2.90 0.11 -12.42
N LYS A 276 3.71 -0.48 -13.30
CA LYS A 276 3.74 -0.06 -14.70
C LYS A 276 2.33 -0.05 -15.30
N GLY A 277 1.95 1.07 -15.90
CA GLY A 277 0.63 1.27 -16.50
C GLY A 277 -0.38 1.98 -15.61
N ASP A 278 -0.13 2.09 -14.29
CA ASP A 278 -0.87 3.01 -13.41
C ASP A 278 -0.51 4.46 -13.75
N TYR A 279 -1.19 5.45 -13.15
CA TYR A 279 -0.98 6.86 -13.46
C TYR A 279 -0.43 7.63 -12.28
N LEU A 280 0.61 8.44 -12.53
CA LEU A 280 1.02 9.53 -11.65
C LEU A 280 0.11 10.73 -11.94
N ALA A 281 -0.46 11.33 -10.91
CA ALA A 281 -1.34 12.48 -11.01
C ALA A 281 -0.88 13.61 -10.08
N ALA A 282 -0.99 14.85 -10.55
CA ALA A 282 -0.82 16.07 -9.77
C ALA A 282 -2.07 16.94 -9.96
N ARG A 283 -2.57 17.58 -8.90
CA ARG A 283 -3.75 18.44 -9.04
C ARG A 283 -3.42 19.74 -9.77
N VAL A 284 -4.39 20.27 -10.50
CA VAL A 284 -4.23 21.55 -11.22
C VAL A 284 -4.19 22.75 -10.26
N ASP A 285 -4.92 22.67 -9.14
CA ASP A 285 -4.98 23.70 -8.10
C ASP A 285 -3.84 23.61 -7.06
N ASP A 286 -3.27 22.42 -6.89
CA ASP A 286 -2.07 22.18 -6.08
C ASP A 286 -1.18 21.11 -6.74
N VAL A 287 -0.17 21.57 -7.50
CA VAL A 287 0.72 20.69 -8.26
C VAL A 287 1.68 19.88 -7.37
N ARG A 288 1.75 20.18 -6.06
CA ARG A 288 2.51 19.38 -5.09
C ARG A 288 1.68 18.26 -4.47
N ASP A 289 0.36 18.32 -4.59
CA ASP A 289 -0.54 17.21 -4.25
C ASP A 289 -0.47 16.14 -5.35
N VAL A 290 0.52 15.27 -5.19
CA VAL A 290 0.87 14.21 -6.14
C VAL A 290 0.51 12.86 -5.55
N TYR A 291 -0.14 12.03 -6.35
CA TYR A 291 -0.58 10.70 -5.95
C TYR A 291 -0.63 9.74 -7.15
N ILE A 292 -0.90 8.47 -6.86
CA ILE A 292 -1.03 7.42 -7.87
C ILE A 292 -2.49 7.01 -8.00
N ILE A 293 -2.93 6.75 -9.24
CA ILE A 293 -4.26 6.23 -9.57
C ILE A 293 -4.07 4.92 -10.33
N LYS A 294 -4.73 3.84 -9.90
CA LYS A 294 -4.72 2.57 -10.65
C LYS A 294 -5.23 2.75 -12.07
N ARG A 295 -4.59 2.09 -13.04
CA ARG A 295 -4.87 2.23 -14.48
C ARG A 295 -6.35 2.21 -14.80
N ASP A 296 -7.01 1.16 -14.33
CA ASP A 296 -8.42 0.91 -14.61
C ASP A 296 -9.38 1.85 -13.85
N ILE A 297 -9.02 2.32 -12.66
CA ILE A 297 -9.72 3.42 -12.00
C ILE A 297 -9.59 4.70 -12.83
N PHE A 298 -8.38 5.03 -13.30
CA PHE A 298 -8.12 6.23 -14.09
C PHE A 298 -9.02 6.29 -15.33
N TRP A 299 -9.07 5.22 -16.12
CA TRP A 299 -9.89 5.15 -17.33
C TRP A 299 -11.40 5.25 -17.09
N ASN A 300 -11.86 4.79 -15.92
CA ASN A 300 -13.27 4.84 -15.54
C ASN A 300 -13.68 6.20 -14.96
N THR A 301 -12.74 6.93 -14.36
CA THR A 301 -13.04 8.11 -13.55
C THR A 301 -12.56 9.43 -14.14
N TYR A 302 -11.70 9.41 -15.17
CA TYR A 302 -11.19 10.60 -15.83
C TYR A 302 -11.42 10.59 -17.35
N GLU A 303 -11.46 11.79 -17.93
CA GLU A 303 -11.48 12.01 -19.37
C GLU A 303 -10.50 13.12 -19.73
N ILE A 304 -9.95 13.06 -20.95
CA ILE A 304 -9.03 14.10 -21.44
C ILE A 304 -9.78 15.42 -21.50
N TYR A 305 -9.18 16.47 -20.95
CA TYR A 305 -9.72 17.81 -21.12
C TYR A 305 -9.39 18.32 -22.53
N GLU A 306 -10.35 18.21 -23.44
CA GLU A 306 -10.29 18.83 -24.76
C GLU A 306 -10.86 20.26 -24.68
N LYS A 307 -10.06 21.25 -25.08
CA LYS A 307 -10.48 22.67 -25.16
C LYS A 307 -11.36 22.92 -26.38
#